data_AF-A0A6L3Y0K5-F1
#
_entry.id   AF-A0A6L3Y0K5-F1
#
_cell.length_a   1.000
_cell.length_b   1.000
_cell.length_c   1.000
_cell.angle_alpha   90.00
_cell.angle_beta   90.00
_cell.angle_gamma   90.00
#
_symmetry.space_group_name_H-M   'P 1'
#
loop_
_entity.id
_entity.type
_entity.pdbx_description
1 polymer ?
#
loop_
_entity_poly.entity_id
_entity_poly.type
_entity_poly.pdbx_seq_one_letter_code
_entity_poly.pdbx_strand_id
1 'polypeptide(L)'
;YISTLGAHREKLTNPGILALLDDAVCYVDDALHHQPADEPRVHQALDELVQRIAHLDPGTDNKAPLVLQQIGLLIALLPEICRLRQKIATWRNDGPATQAAH
;
A
#
# COMPACT_ATOMS: atom_id res chain seq x y z
N TYR A 1 0.47 -15.81 -1.22
CA TYR A 1 0.27 -15.23 0.13
C TYR A 1 -0.73 -14.08 0.18
N ILE A 2 -1.12 -13.43 -0.93
CA ILE A 2 -2.24 -12.47 -0.94
C ILE A 2 -3.62 -13.18 -0.92
N SER A 3 -3.73 -14.43 -1.40
CA SER A 3 -4.99 -15.21 -1.38
C SER A 3 -5.49 -15.60 0.02
N THR A 4 -4.65 -15.60 1.06
CA THR A 4 -5.07 -15.95 2.43
C THR A 4 -5.94 -14.85 3.08
N LEU A 5 -5.80 -13.59 2.66
CA LEU A 5 -6.65 -12.48 3.11
C LEU A 5 -8.10 -12.64 2.62
N GLY A 6 -8.30 -13.11 1.38
CA GLY A 6 -9.64 -13.36 0.83
C GLY A 6 -10.46 -14.37 1.62
N ALA A 7 -9.84 -15.50 2.02
CA ALA A 7 -10.48 -16.53 2.84
C ALA A 7 -10.76 -16.08 4.29
N HIS A 8 -10.14 -14.99 4.75
CA HIS A 8 -10.38 -14.42 6.07
C HIS A 8 -11.46 -13.32 6.01
N ARG A 9 -11.58 -12.63 4.85
CA ARG A 9 -12.63 -11.63 4.56
C ARG A 9 -14.04 -12.21 4.66
N GLU A 10 -14.25 -13.47 4.29
CA GLU A 10 -15.57 -14.13 4.37
C GLU A 10 -16.17 -14.22 5.78
N LYS A 11 -15.35 -14.11 6.84
CA LYS A 11 -15.81 -14.15 8.25
C LYS A 11 -15.76 -12.80 8.96
N LEU A 12 -15.17 -11.79 8.32
CA LEU A 12 -15.06 -10.43 8.86
C LEU A 12 -16.37 -9.67 8.61
N THR A 13 -17.07 -9.36 9.68
CA THR A 13 -18.32 -8.59 9.63
C THR A 13 -18.18 -7.15 10.13
N ASN A 14 -16.99 -6.78 10.66
CA ASN A 14 -16.75 -5.44 11.15
C ASN A 14 -16.69 -4.45 9.97
N PRO A 15 -17.67 -3.53 9.83
CA PRO A 15 -17.75 -2.64 8.69
C PRO A 15 -16.57 -1.66 8.60
N GLY A 16 -15.97 -1.29 9.73
CA GLY A 16 -14.81 -0.41 9.76
C GLY A 16 -13.56 -1.06 9.16
N ILE A 17 -13.37 -2.36 9.39
CA ILE A 17 -12.24 -3.12 8.82
C ILE A 17 -12.45 -3.36 7.33
N LEU A 18 -13.69 -3.61 6.89
CA LEU A 18 -14.01 -3.77 5.48
C LEU A 18 -13.78 -2.48 4.69
N ALA A 19 -14.21 -1.34 5.22
CA ALA A 19 -13.95 -0.04 4.62
C ALA A 19 -12.44 0.26 4.55
N LEU A 20 -11.70 -0.05 5.61
CA LEU A 20 -10.24 0.11 5.62
C LEU A 20 -9.55 -0.77 4.56
N LEU A 21 -10.04 -1.99 4.34
CA LEU A 21 -9.51 -2.86 3.29
C LEU A 21 -9.72 -2.27 1.90
N ASP A 22 -10.90 -1.72 1.64
CA ASP A 22 -11.20 -1.07 0.35
C ASP A 22 -10.33 0.18 0.17
N ASP A 23 -10.19 1.00 1.21
CA ASP A 23 -9.32 2.18 1.21
C ASP A 23 -7.85 1.81 0.98
N ALA A 24 -7.36 0.74 1.61
CA ALA A 24 -5.99 0.27 1.46
C ALA A 24 -5.70 -0.21 0.03
N VAL A 25 -6.66 -0.84 -0.64
CA VAL A 25 -6.51 -1.24 -2.05
C VAL A 25 -6.39 -0.01 -2.95
N CYS A 26 -7.29 0.96 -2.80
CA CYS A 26 -7.24 2.22 -3.55
C CYS A 26 -5.90 2.94 -3.31
N TYR A 27 -5.44 3.00 -2.06
CA TYR A 27 -4.19 3.65 -1.69
C TYR A 27 -2.96 2.96 -2.30
N VAL A 28 -2.91 1.62 -2.28
CA VAL A 28 -1.81 0.88 -2.89
C VAL A 28 -1.77 1.08 -4.39
N ASP A 29 -2.93 1.04 -5.05
CA ASP A 29 -3.02 1.30 -6.48
C ASP A 29 -2.56 2.72 -6.82
N ASP A 30 -3.06 3.71 -6.09
CA ASP A 30 -2.66 5.11 -6.23
C ASP A 30 -1.15 5.27 -6.05
N ALA A 31 -0.57 4.84 -4.93
CA ALA A 31 0.87 5.04 -4.66
C ALA A 31 1.77 4.41 -5.74
N LEU A 32 1.34 3.30 -6.34
CA LEU A 32 2.07 2.63 -7.41
C LEU A 32 1.99 3.37 -8.77
N HIS A 33 1.00 4.24 -8.97
CA HIS A 33 0.83 5.02 -10.19
C HIS A 33 1.29 6.48 -10.05
N HIS A 34 1.45 7.00 -8.84
CA HIS A 34 1.84 8.39 -8.59
C HIS A 34 3.30 8.71 -8.95
N GLN A 35 3.55 9.98 -9.27
CA GLN A 35 4.87 10.51 -9.60
C GLN A 35 5.66 10.88 -8.33
N PRO A 36 7.00 11.02 -8.40
CA PRO A 36 7.83 11.37 -7.24
C PRO A 36 7.41 12.67 -6.53
N ALA A 37 6.75 13.60 -7.23
CA ALA A 37 6.25 14.86 -6.66
C ALA A 37 5.11 14.66 -5.64
N ASP A 38 4.44 13.50 -5.65
CA ASP A 38 3.33 13.18 -4.76
C ASP A 38 3.76 12.50 -3.45
N GLU A 39 5.07 12.26 -3.24
CA GLU A 39 5.61 11.64 -2.03
C GLU A 39 5.07 12.24 -0.71
N PRO A 40 4.92 13.58 -0.54
CA PRO A 40 4.38 14.15 0.69
C PRO A 40 2.92 13.75 0.94
N ARG A 41 2.10 13.70 -0.11
CA ARG A 41 0.70 13.25 -0.03
C ARG A 41 0.62 11.77 0.31
N VAL A 42 1.52 10.96 -0.27
CA VAL A 42 1.61 9.52 0.02
C VAL A 42 1.95 9.31 1.50
N HIS A 43 2.93 10.03 2.06
CA HIS A 43 3.29 9.92 3.48
C HIS A 43 2.15 10.39 4.41
N GLN A 44 1.46 11.49 4.08
CA GLN A 44 0.34 11.95 4.89
C GLN A 44 -0.81 10.92 4.94
N ALA A 45 -1.19 10.38 3.79
CA ALA A 45 -2.22 9.33 3.72
C ALA A 45 -1.79 8.04 4.43
N LEU A 46 -0.49 7.75 4.46
CA LEU A 46 0.10 6.64 5.22
C LEU A 46 -0.12 6.84 6.73
N ASP A 47 0.21 8.02 7.24
CA ASP A 47 0.03 8.39 8.64
C ASP A 47 -1.45 8.35 9.04
N GLU A 48 -2.34 8.86 8.19
CA GLU A 48 -3.79 8.79 8.39
C GLU A 48 -4.29 7.34 8.48
N LEU A 49 -3.79 6.44 7.63
CA LEU A 49 -4.16 5.02 7.69
C LEU A 49 -3.62 4.34 8.94
N VAL A 50 -2.38 4.63 9.35
CA VAL A 50 -1.78 4.12 10.60
C VAL A 50 -2.60 4.58 11.81
N GLN A 51 -3.01 5.85 11.85
CA GLN A 51 -3.89 6.37 12.90
C GLN A 51 -5.25 5.69 12.90
N ARG A 52 -5.87 5.48 11.72
CA ARG A 52 -7.15 4.75 11.62
C ARG A 52 -7.03 3.31 12.10
N ILE A 53 -5.94 2.62 11.78
CA ILE A 53 -5.66 1.25 12.27
C ILE A 53 -5.53 1.24 13.79
N ALA A 54 -4.80 2.20 14.37
CA ALA A 54 -4.58 2.27 15.81
C ALA A 54 -5.85 2.55 16.62
N HIS A 55 -6.82 3.26 16.03
CA HIS A 55 -8.10 3.61 16.66
C HIS A 55 -9.24 2.65 16.32
N LEU A 56 -9.01 1.69 15.41
CA LEU A 56 -10.02 0.72 15.02
C LEU A 56 -10.13 -0.36 16.10
N ASP A 57 -11.29 -0.43 16.75
CA ASP A 57 -11.60 -1.55 17.65
C ASP A 57 -11.83 -2.81 16.80
N PRO A 58 -10.96 -3.83 16.91
CA PRO A 58 -11.12 -5.08 16.17
C PRO A 58 -12.39 -5.85 16.57
N GLY A 59 -13.02 -5.52 17.71
CA GLY A 59 -14.17 -6.23 18.24
C GLY A 59 -13.82 -7.64 18.71
N THR A 60 -14.82 -8.53 18.78
CA THR A 60 -14.65 -9.91 19.24
C THR A 60 -14.15 -10.88 18.16
N ASP A 61 -13.93 -10.39 16.94
CA ASP A 61 -13.42 -11.20 15.86
C ASP A 61 -11.92 -11.47 16.07
N ASN A 62 -11.58 -12.72 16.38
CA ASN A 62 -10.22 -13.16 16.64
C ASN A 62 -9.25 -12.90 15.47
N LYS A 63 -9.76 -12.65 14.25
CA LYS A 63 -8.94 -12.39 13.05
C LYS A 63 -8.75 -10.92 12.74
N ALA A 64 -9.59 -10.05 13.27
CA ALA A 64 -9.55 -8.61 13.02
C ALA A 64 -8.17 -7.97 13.35
N PRO A 65 -7.52 -8.29 14.48
CA PRO A 65 -6.20 -7.71 14.79
C PRO A 65 -5.12 -8.13 13.78
N LEU A 66 -5.14 -9.38 13.33
CA LEU A 66 -4.17 -9.90 12.36
C LEU A 66 -4.32 -9.22 11.00
N VAL A 67 -5.56 -8.98 10.57
CA VAL A 67 -5.82 -8.29 9.30
C VAL A 67 -5.38 -6.84 9.36
N LEU A 68 -5.67 -6.14 10.45
CA LEU A 68 -5.18 -4.78 10.69
C LEU A 68 -3.65 -4.71 10.67
N GLN A 69 -2.98 -5.67 11.30
CA GLN A 69 -1.52 -5.75 11.28
C GLN A 69 -0.97 -6.00 9.87
N GLN A 70 -1.59 -6.89 9.09
CA GLN A 70 -1.18 -7.16 7.71
C GLN A 70 -1.35 -5.94 6.80
N ILE A 71 -2.45 -5.20 6.96
CA ILE A 71 -2.67 -3.93 6.26
C ILE A 71 -1.58 -2.92 6.64
N GLY A 72 -1.32 -2.73 7.94
CA GLY A 72 -0.27 -1.81 8.42
C GLY A 72 1.12 -2.15 7.87
N LEU A 73 1.46 -3.44 7.79
CA LEU A 73 2.74 -3.89 7.21
C LEU A 73 2.84 -3.60 5.71
N LEU A 74 1.76 -3.84 4.95
CA LEU A 74 1.72 -3.56 3.51
C LEU A 74 1.97 -2.07 3.25
N ILE A 75 1.30 -1.23 4.02
CA ILE A 75 1.38 0.22 3.93
C ILE A 75 2.80 0.68 4.27
N ALA A 76 3.37 0.25 5.39
CA ALA A 76 4.72 0.65 5.82
C ALA A 76 5.82 0.31 4.78
N LEU A 77 5.62 -0.74 3.98
CA LEU A 77 6.56 -1.16 2.94
C LEU A 77 6.36 -0.44 1.60
N LEU A 78 5.21 0.18 1.39
CA LEU A 78 4.81 0.77 0.12
C LEU A 78 5.74 1.91 -0.36
N PRO A 79 6.22 2.83 0.50
CA PRO A 79 7.16 3.87 0.08
C PRO A 79 8.46 3.30 -0.50
N GLU A 80 9.01 2.26 0.14
CA GLU A 80 10.24 1.62 -0.34
C GLU A 80 10.02 0.90 -1.67
N ILE A 81 8.86 0.25 -1.86
CA ILE A 81 8.48 -0.35 -3.15
C ILE A 81 8.42 0.72 -4.25
N CYS A 82 7.83 1.88 -3.98
CA CYS A 82 7.74 2.99 -4.92
C CYS A 82 9.14 3.53 -5.28
N ARG A 83 9.99 3.76 -4.28
CA ARG A 83 11.38 4.21 -4.47
C ARG A 83 12.20 3.22 -5.31
N LEU A 84 12.06 1.92 -5.04
CA LEU A 84 12.74 0.87 -5.81
C LEU A 84 12.24 0.82 -7.26
N ARG A 85 10.93 0.94 -7.50
CA ARG A 85 10.38 1.02 -8.86
C ARG A 85 10.89 2.22 -9.64
N GLN A 86 10.95 3.39 -9.00
CA GLN A 86 11.51 4.60 -9.62
C GLN A 86 12.98 4.41 -9.97
N LYS A 87 13.78 3.84 -9.05
CA LYS A 87 15.18 3.51 -9.31
C LYS A 87 15.31 2.54 -10.50
N ILE A 88 14.50 1.49 -10.59
CA ILE A 88 14.53 0.59 -11.75
C ILE A 88 14.15 1.33 -13.05
N ALA A 89 13.16 2.23 -12.99
CA ALA A 89 12.73 3.02 -14.14
C ALA A 89 13.81 4.01 -14.62
N THR A 90 14.55 4.64 -13.72
CA THR A 90 15.68 5.51 -14.08
C THR A 90 16.83 4.71 -14.69
N TRP A 91 17.17 3.55 -14.11
CA TRP A 91 18.21 2.66 -14.67
C TRP A 91 17.87 2.17 -16.07
N ARG A 92 16.57 1.97 -16.37
CA ARG A 92 16.11 1.61 -17.72
C ARG A 92 16.23 2.77 -18.72
N ASN A 93 16.13 4.01 -18.26
CA ASN A 93 16.30 5.20 -19.09
C ASN A 93 17.79 5.56 -19.33
N ASP A 94 18.70 5.08 -18.46
CA ASP A 94 20.16 5.23 -18.61
C ASP A 94 20.80 4.19 -19.57
N GLY A 95 19.99 3.37 -20.25
CA GLY A 95 20.46 2.52 -21.35
C GLY A 95 21.06 3.38 -22.47
N PRO A 96 22.17 2.97 -23.12
CA PRO A 96 22.94 3.86 -23.96
C PRO A 96 22.02 4.37 -25.08
N ALA A 97 21.77 5.68 -25.07
CA ALA A 97 21.37 6.42 -26.25
C ALA A 97 22.46 6.11 -27.29
N THR A 98 22.19 5.11 -28.12
CA THR A 98 23.05 4.78 -29.25
C THR A 98 22.90 5.97 -30.15
N GLN A 99 23.84 6.90 -30.01
CA GLN A 99 23.90 8.14 -30.75
C GLN A 99 24.18 7.77 -32.20
N ALA A 100 23.09 7.45 -32.91
CA ALA A 100 23.01 7.57 -34.34
C ALA A 100 23.03 9.07 -34.66
N ALA A 101 24.20 9.58 -34.98
CA ALA A 101 24.36 10.85 -35.69
C ALA A 101 25.68 10.79 -36.47
N HIS A 102 25.51 10.50 -37.77
CA HIS A 102 26.29 10.93 -38.94
C HIS A 102 27.70 11.50 -38.74
#